data_AF-A0A964U801-F1
#
_entry.id   AF-A0A964U801-F1
#
_cell.length_a   1.000
_cell.length_b   1.000
_cell.length_c   1.000
_cell.angle_alpha   90.00
_cell.angle_beta   90.00
_cell.angle_gamma   90.00
#
_symmetry.space_group_name_H-M   'P 1'
#
loop_
_entity.id
_entity.type
_entity.pdbx_description
1 polymer ?
#
loop_
_entity_poly.entity_id
_entity_poly.type
_entity_poly.pdbx_seq_one_letter_code
_entity_poly.pdbx_strand_id
1 'polypeptide(L)' 'MNRMIRTRLRDLAEALFLQARELQNMGLVREAGELSRRASAYFELALMSPPPDYATIPVRNHPR' A
#
# COMPACT_ATOMS: atom_id res chain seq x y z
N MET A 1 -3.86 0.89 18.08
CA MET A 1 -2.78 0.43 17.18
C MET A 1 -1.40 0.78 17.75
N ASN A 2 -0.57 -0.24 17.99
CA ASN A 2 0.80 -0.09 18.51
C ASN A 2 1.64 0.78 17.56
N ARG A 3 2.40 1.76 18.07
CA ARG A 3 3.20 2.71 17.27
C ARG A 3 4.09 1.98 16.26
N MET A 4 4.61 0.84 16.67
CA MET A 4 5.46 -0.04 15.85
C MET A 4 4.77 -0.58 14.59
N ILE A 5 3.47 -0.91 14.65
CA ILE A 5 2.72 -1.44 13.50
C ILE A 5 2.51 -0.33 12.45
N ARG A 6 2.17 0.88 12.91
CA ARG A 6 2.04 2.05 12.04
C ARG A 6 3.35 2.38 11.33
N THR A 7 4.46 2.34 12.05
CA THR A 7 5.79 2.56 11.46
C THR A 7 6.09 1.49 10.40
N ARG A 8 5.89 0.20 10.71
CA ARG A 8 6.13 -0.89 9.74
C ARG A 8 5.25 -0.79 8.49
N LEU A 9 3.98 -0.42 8.64
CA LEU A 9 3.07 -0.22 7.50
C LEU A 9 3.52 0.95 6.62
N ARG A 10 3.97 2.04 7.25
CA ARG A 10 4.49 3.21 6.54
C ARG A 10 5.79 2.88 5.80
N ASP A 11 6.72 2.19 6.44
CA ASP A 11 8.00 1.78 5.84
C ASP A 11 7.76 0.86 4.62
N LEU A 12 6.80 -0.08 4.75
CA LEU A 12 6.40 -0.95 3.65
C LEU A 12 5.75 -0.18 2.49
N ALA A 13 4.89 0.80 2.80
CA ALA A 13 4.25 1.65 1.81
C ALA A 13 5.28 2.50 1.04
N GLU A 14 6.26 3.07 1.75
CA GLU A 14 7.35 3.83 1.15
C GLU A 14 8.22 2.96 0.23
N ALA A 15 8.57 1.74 0.65
CA ALA A 15 9.33 0.81 -0.18
C ALA A 15 8.58 0.44 -1.48
N LEU A 16 7.28 0.17 -1.39
CA LEU A 16 6.45 -0.13 -2.57
C LEU A 16 6.33 1.07 -3.51
N PHE A 17 6.28 2.29 -2.98
CA PHE A 17 6.22 3.51 -3.79
C PHE A 17 7.53 3.76 -4.54
N LEU A 18 8.68 3.51 -3.89
CA LEU A 18 9.99 3.59 -4.53
C LEU A 18 10.10 2.57 -5.67
N GLN A 19 9.71 1.33 -5.43
CA GLN A 19 9.71 0.30 -6.47
C GLN A 19 8.74 0.62 -7.61
N ALA A 20 7.55 1.16 -7.31
CA ALA A 20 6.61 1.63 -8.34
C ALA A 20 7.22 2.72 -9.23
N ARG A 21 7.99 3.64 -8.64
CA ARG A 21 8.69 4.69 -9.38
C ARG A 21 9.78 4.12 -10.28
N GLU A 22 10.55 3.14 -9.80
CA GLU A 22 11.55 2.45 -10.62
C GLU A 22 10.91 1.75 -11.82
N LEU A 23 9.81 1.02 -11.62
CA LEU A 23 9.08 0.37 -12.70
C LEU A 23 8.51 1.38 -13.70
N GLN A 24 8.03 2.54 -13.25
CA GLN A 24 7.61 3.63 -14.12
C GLN A 24 8.76 4.14 -15.00
N ASN A 25 9.95 4.33 -14.41
CA ASN A 25 11.13 4.76 -15.15
C ASN A 25 11.58 3.72 -16.19
N MET A 26 11.31 2.43 -15.94
CA MET A 26 11.56 1.33 -16.89
C MET A 26 10.47 1.18 -17.96
N GLY A 27 9.43 2.01 -17.95
CA GLY A 27 8.29 1.91 -18.87
C GLY A 27 7.29 0.80 -18.50
N LEU A 28 7.47 0.12 -17.36
CA LEU A 28 6.57 -0.91 -16.82
C LEU A 28 5.39 -0.26 -16.07
N VAL A 29 4.64 0.58 -16.78
CA VAL A 29 3.58 1.43 -16.20
C VAL A 29 2.48 0.61 -15.53
N ARG A 30 2.15 -0.56 -16.06
CA ARG A 30 1.12 -1.45 -15.47
C ARG A 30 1.53 -1.97 -14.10
N GLU A 31 2.75 -2.48 -13.98
CA GLU A 31 3.27 -3.05 -12.73
C GLU A 31 3.52 -1.94 -11.70
N ALA A 32 4.01 -0.79 -12.15
CA ALA A 32 4.09 0.40 -11.31
C ALA A 32 2.73 0.82 -10.75
N GLY A 33 1.67 0.78 -11.56
CA GLY A 33 0.31 1.09 -11.11
C GLY A 33 -0.21 0.08 -10.07
N GLU A 34 0.14 -1.19 -10.18
CA GLU A 34 -0.19 -2.21 -9.18
C GLU A 34 0.55 -1.97 -7.85
N LEU A 35 1.85 -1.67 -7.90
CA LEU A 35 2.63 -1.34 -6.71
C LEU A 35 2.17 -0.04 -6.04
N SER A 36 1.88 1.00 -6.81
CA SER A 36 1.34 2.27 -6.27
C SER A 36 0.01 2.05 -5.56
N ARG A 37 -0.91 1.24 -6.11
CA ARG A 37 -2.19 0.92 -5.44
C ARG A 37 -1.98 0.17 -4.12
N ARG A 38 -1.04 -0.77 -4.08
CA ARG A 38 -0.67 -1.48 -2.84
C ARG A 38 -0.07 -0.53 -1.81
N ALA A 39 0.85 0.34 -2.22
CA ALA A 39 1.44 1.36 -1.34
C ALA A 39 0.35 2.25 -0.72
N SER A 40 -0.60 2.75 -1.52
CA SER A 40 -1.73 3.55 -1.02
C SER A 40 -2.57 2.81 0.03
N ALA A 41 -2.90 1.54 -0.20
CA ALA A 41 -3.63 0.75 0.78
C ALA A 41 -2.88 0.64 2.11
N TYR A 42 -1.56 0.49 2.11
CA TYR A 42 -0.77 0.45 3.34
C TYR A 42 -0.69 1.82 4.04
N PHE A 43 -0.61 2.93 3.29
CA PHE A 43 -0.71 4.26 3.88
C PHE A 43 -2.08 4.51 4.53
N GLU A 44 -3.16 4.12 3.86
CA GLU A 44 -4.52 4.21 4.41
C GLU A 44 -4.65 3.38 5.69
N LEU A 45 -4.14 2.15 5.71
CA LEU A 45 -4.11 1.31 6.90
C LEU A 45 -3.27 1.92 8.04
N ALA A 46 -2.17 2.59 7.72
CA ALA A 46 -1.34 3.29 8.71
C ALA A 46 -2.04 4.53 9.28
N LEU A 47 -2.92 5.17 8.50
CA LEU A 47 -3.70 6.35 8.88
C LEU A 47 -5.02 5.99 9.60
N MET A 48 -5.59 4.82 9.35
CA MET A 48 -6.83 4.37 9.97
C MET A 48 -6.69 4.23 11.50
N SER A 49 -7.60 4.88 12.21
CA SER A 49 -7.77 4.80 13.66
C SER A 49 -9.27 4.74 13.99
N PRO A 50 -9.78 3.69 14.65
CA PRO A 50 -9.07 2.52 15.17
C PRO A 50 -8.59 1.61 14.03
N PRO A 51 -7.58 0.77 14.28
CA PRO A 51 -7.08 -0.17 13.28
C PRO A 51 -8.23 -1.04 12.78
N PRO A 52 -8.38 -1.26 11.46
CA PRO A 52 -9.24 -2.33 11.00
C PRO A 52 -8.70 -3.63 11.59
N ASP A 53 -9.58 -4.46 12.14
CA ASP A 53 -9.24 -5.85 12.38
C ASP A 53 -8.72 -6.39 11.05
N TYR A 54 -7.48 -6.91 11.04
CA TYR A 54 -6.83 -7.44 9.83
C TYR A 54 -7.69 -8.53 9.13
N ALA A 55 -8.74 -9.01 9.78
CA ALA A 55 -9.75 -9.93 9.26
C ALA A 55 -10.71 -9.31 8.22
N THR A 56 -10.79 -7.98 8.07
CA THR A 56 -11.80 -7.32 7.23
C THR A 56 -11.21 -6.30 6.26
N ILE A 57 -10.02 -6.54 5.69
CA ILE A 57 -9.65 -5.84 4.45
C ILE A 57 -10.33 -6.63 3.32
N PRO A 58 -11.50 -6.19 2.77
CA PRO A 58 -11.95 -6.77 1.53
C PRO A 58 -10.94 -6.27 0.50
N VAL A 59 -10.20 -7.18 -0.11
CA VAL A 59 -9.56 -6.91 -1.39
C VAL A 59 -10.73 -6.54 -2.31
N ARG A 60 -11.04 -5.25 -2.43
CA ARG A 60 -12.12 -4.74 -3.27
C ARG A 60 -11.59 -4.94 -4.70
N ASN A 61 -11.80 -6.15 -5.20
CA ASN A 61 -11.76 -6.46 -6.62
C ASN A 61 -12.64 -5.41 -7.29
N HIS A 62 -12.03 -4.42 -7.90
CA HIS A 62 -12.73 -3.49 -8.77
C HIS A 62 -13.01 -4.27 -10.05
N PRO A 63 -14.26 -4.69 -10.31
CA PRO A 63 -14.57 -5.36 -11.57
C PRO A 63 -14.79 -4.26 -12.63
N ARG A 64 -13.90 -4.28 -13.63
CA ARG A 64 -14.00 -3.71 -14.99
C ARG A 64 -14.42 -2.24 -15.13
#